data_AF-A0A949JYD1-F1
#
_entry.id   AF-A0A949JYD1-F1
#
_cell.length_a   1.000
_cell.length_b   1.000
_cell.length_c   1.000
_cell.angle_alpha   90.00
_cell.angle_beta   90.00
_cell.angle_gamma   90.00
#
_symmetry.space_group_name_H-M   'P 1'
#
loop_
_entity.id
_entity.type
_entity.pdbx_description
1 polymer ?
#
loop_
_entity_poly.entity_id
_entity_poly.type
_entity_poly.pdbx_seq_one_letter_code
_entity_poly.pdbx_strand_id
1 'polypeptide(L)'
;MKKKYIDPETGWTVTRITGETNTQGIELTIETITDPQTGETYEGYRMANSPPRDIPAWIRDIAEGKAAEAQHNREIIESLHTNYPELAEGANVPNGPLGHIKLLFAKSFANWDIILPEDDLAKRGRGKICKAGWAIWYLFGSDNNGEYLDYYSAHRMTGDSHVRIYDDGQTEHLESILEFCLCSDDPKEDALLKEEQHMENQRIVELLEAKGFGIEGDEPGGVQINRYLRTREVE
;
A
#
# COMPACT_ATOMS: atom_id res chain seq x y z
N MET A 1 28.48 -0.25 16.08
CA MET A 1 29.02 -1.64 16.03
C MET A 1 27.92 -2.62 15.66
N LYS A 2 28.15 -3.48 14.66
CA LYS A 2 27.20 -4.53 14.22
C LYS A 2 27.56 -5.88 14.82
N LYS A 3 26.59 -6.56 15.46
CA LYS A 3 26.71 -7.92 15.97
C LYS A 3 25.61 -8.78 15.36
N LYS A 4 25.95 -10.00 14.93
CA LYS A 4 25.00 -10.97 14.38
C LYS A 4 25.14 -12.28 15.15
N TYR A 5 24.03 -12.87 15.58
CA TYR A 5 24.00 -14.16 16.26
C TYR A 5 22.70 -14.91 15.94
N ILE A 6 22.70 -16.20 16.20
CA ILE A 6 21.49 -17.04 16.11
C ILE A 6 20.99 -17.21 17.54
N ASP A 7 19.72 -16.91 17.77
CA ASP A 7 19.08 -17.18 19.05
C ASP A 7 18.98 -18.71 19.24
N PRO A 8 19.59 -19.26 20.29
CA PRO A 8 19.70 -20.71 20.45
C PRO A 8 18.36 -21.39 20.78
N GLU A 9 17.39 -20.65 21.32
CA GLU A 9 16.09 -21.18 21.70
C GLU A 9 15.14 -21.27 20.50
N THR A 10 15.16 -20.25 19.65
CA THR A 10 14.18 -20.09 18.56
C THR A 10 14.78 -20.41 17.19
N GLY A 11 16.11 -20.39 17.05
CA GLY A 11 16.81 -20.52 15.77
C GLY A 11 16.76 -19.26 14.91
N TRP A 12 16.16 -18.17 15.39
CA TRP A 12 16.05 -16.91 14.66
C TRP A 12 17.40 -16.22 14.56
N THR A 13 17.66 -15.58 13.43
CA THR A 13 18.86 -14.77 13.26
C THR A 13 18.61 -13.37 13.80
N VAL A 14 19.45 -12.91 14.74
CA VAL A 14 19.38 -11.57 15.31
C VAL A 14 20.59 -10.75 14.85
N THR A 15 20.32 -9.58 14.27
CA THR A 15 21.33 -8.57 13.94
C THR A 15 21.10 -7.34 14.81
N ARG A 16 22.12 -6.88 15.52
CA ARG A 16 22.08 -5.69 16.37
C ARG A 16 23.11 -4.67 15.91
N ILE A 17 22.66 -3.48 15.58
CA ILE A 17 23.50 -2.34 15.20
C ILE A 17 23.37 -1.29 16.30
N THR A 18 24.50 -0.97 16.94
CA THR A 18 24.59 -0.02 18.07
C THR A 18 25.34 1.23 17.67
N GLY A 19 24.94 2.38 18.22
CA GLY A 19 25.61 3.66 18.01
C GLY A 19 25.25 4.31 16.68
N GLU A 20 24.06 4.03 16.16
CA GLU A 20 23.48 4.88 15.12
C GLU A 20 22.80 6.05 15.77
N THR A 21 23.03 7.24 15.23
CA THR A 21 22.45 8.47 15.77
C THR A 21 21.33 8.90 14.85
N ASN A 22 20.13 9.13 15.40
CA ASN A 22 19.05 9.69 14.59
C ASN A 22 19.30 11.16 14.25
N THR A 23 18.42 11.76 13.44
CA THR A 23 18.49 13.17 13.03
C THR A 23 18.48 14.17 14.20
N GLN A 24 18.13 13.74 15.41
CA GLN A 24 18.12 14.57 16.62
C GLN A 24 19.37 14.39 17.49
N GLY A 25 20.38 13.65 17.03
CA GLY A 25 21.58 13.40 17.84
C GLY A 25 21.38 12.29 18.89
N ILE A 26 20.28 11.53 18.83
CA ILE A 26 19.98 10.49 19.81
C ILE A 26 20.56 9.15 19.34
N GLU A 27 21.39 8.53 20.18
CA GLU A 27 21.91 7.19 19.92
C GLU A 27 20.82 6.12 20.06
N LEU A 28 20.64 5.36 19.00
CA LEU A 28 19.73 4.24 18.87
C LEU A 28 20.50 2.93 18.74
N THR A 29 19.80 1.86 19.10
CA THR A 29 20.13 0.50 18.72
C THR A 29 19.04 -0.01 17.81
N ILE A 30 19.43 -0.44 16.61
CA ILE A 30 18.57 -1.13 15.66
C ILE A 30 18.77 -2.62 15.85
N GLU A 31 17.67 -3.34 16.07
CA GLU A 31 17.64 -4.79 16.14
C GLU A 31 16.81 -5.28 14.95
N THR A 32 17.32 -6.26 14.22
CA THR A 32 16.60 -6.96 13.15
C THR A 32 16.58 -8.43 13.48
N ILE A 33 15.41 -9.06 13.46
CA ILE A 33 15.29 -10.52 13.57
C ILE A 33 14.76 -11.11 12.28
N THR A 34 15.27 -12.29 11.91
CA THR A 34 14.89 -13.00 10.68
C THR A 34 14.35 -14.36 11.01
N ASP A 35 13.14 -14.65 10.53
CA ASP A 35 12.48 -15.93 10.66
C ASP A 35 13.25 -16.99 9.83
N PRO A 36 13.71 -18.10 10.45
CA PRO A 36 14.50 -19.10 9.74
C PRO A 36 13.68 -19.93 8.73
N GLN A 37 12.35 -19.95 8.84
CA GLN A 37 11.46 -20.70 7.97
C GLN A 37 11.02 -19.88 6.75
N THR A 38 10.60 -18.63 6.98
CA THR A 38 10.05 -17.77 5.92
C THR A 38 11.09 -16.84 5.31
N GLY A 39 12.19 -16.57 6.01
CA GLY A 39 13.18 -15.55 5.63
C GLY A 39 12.71 -14.12 5.86
N GLU A 40 11.51 -13.91 6.42
CA GLU A 40 10.98 -12.58 6.73
C GLU A 40 11.79 -11.89 7.83
N THR A 41 11.93 -10.57 7.71
CA THR A 41 12.72 -9.75 8.64
C THR A 41 11.87 -8.72 9.35
N TYR A 42 12.11 -8.55 10.65
CA TYR A 42 11.41 -7.59 11.50
C TYR A 42 12.42 -6.68 12.17
N GLU A 43 12.20 -5.37 12.04
CA GLU A 43 13.08 -4.35 12.62
C GLU A 43 12.45 -3.71 13.86
N GLY A 44 13.29 -3.43 14.84
CA GLY A 44 12.91 -2.78 16.08
C GLY A 44 13.95 -1.75 16.48
N TYR A 45 13.47 -0.56 16.87
CA TYR A 45 14.30 0.52 17.38
C TYR A 45 14.19 0.60 18.90
N ARG A 46 15.28 1.01 19.55
CA ARG A 46 15.31 1.40 20.96
C ARG A 46 16.46 2.37 21.22
N MET A 47 16.39 3.10 22.34
CA MET A 47 17.50 3.92 22.81
C MET A 47 18.73 3.05 23.11
N ALA A 48 19.93 3.55 22.85
CA ALA A 48 21.16 2.81 23.08
C ALA A 48 21.33 2.37 24.55
N ASN A 49 20.84 3.18 25.49
CA ASN A 49 20.90 2.91 26.93
C ASN A 49 19.76 2.00 27.45
N SER A 50 18.78 1.65 26.61
CA SER A 50 17.71 0.73 27.02
C SER A 50 18.23 -0.72 27.08
N PRO A 51 17.65 -1.58 27.92
CA PRO A 51 17.95 -3.00 27.89
C PRO A 51 17.63 -3.60 26.51
N PRO A 52 18.37 -4.63 26.07
CA PRO A 52 18.02 -5.38 24.87
C PRO A 52 16.59 -5.93 24.92
N ARG A 53 15.92 -6.04 23.76
CA ARG A 53 14.65 -6.77 23.70
C ARG A 53 14.85 -8.23 24.09
N ASP A 54 13.89 -8.74 24.83
CA ASP A 54 13.71 -10.17 25.04
C ASP A 54 13.26 -10.79 23.70
N ILE A 55 14.14 -11.59 23.09
CA ILE A 55 13.93 -12.14 21.74
C ILE A 55 12.72 -13.09 21.71
N PRO A 56 12.58 -14.05 22.64
CA PRO A 56 11.34 -14.82 22.79
C PRO A 56 10.07 -13.98 22.93
N ALA A 57 10.11 -12.90 23.72
CA ALA A 57 8.95 -12.01 23.84
C ALA A 57 8.64 -11.31 22.51
N TRP A 58 9.65 -10.79 21.82
CA TRP A 58 9.46 -10.11 20.53
C TRP A 58 8.92 -11.05 19.43
N ILE A 59 9.39 -12.29 19.37
CA ILE A 59 8.85 -13.30 18.44
C ILE A 59 7.36 -13.58 18.75
N ARG A 60 6.99 -13.63 20.03
CA ARG A 60 5.58 -13.78 20.44
C ARG A 60 4.74 -12.60 19.97
N ASP A 61 5.21 -11.37 20.18
CA ASP A 61 4.52 -10.15 19.75
C ASP A 61 4.31 -10.14 18.22
N ILE A 62 5.32 -10.58 17.45
CA ILE A 62 5.21 -10.72 15.98
C ILE A 62 4.16 -11.78 15.62
N ALA A 63 4.17 -12.93 16.29
CA ALA A 63 3.20 -14.00 16.03
C ALA A 63 1.77 -13.58 16.40
N GLU A 64 1.59 -12.90 17.52
CA GLU A 64 0.30 -12.35 17.96
C GLU A 64 -0.19 -11.27 17.00
N GLY A 65 0.69 -10.37 16.55
CA GLY A 65 0.38 -9.37 15.54
C GLY A 65 -0.08 -10.00 14.22
N LYS A 66 0.64 -11.00 13.72
CA LYS A 66 0.25 -11.78 12.54
C LYS A 66 -1.09 -12.49 12.73
N ALA A 67 -1.32 -13.09 13.89
CA ALA A 67 -2.57 -13.78 14.18
C ALA A 67 -3.76 -12.80 14.23
N ALA A 68 -3.56 -11.62 14.81
CA ALA A 68 -4.57 -10.56 14.86
C ALA A 68 -4.87 -10.01 13.45
N GLU A 69 -3.85 -9.76 12.63
CA GLU A 69 -4.01 -9.35 11.23
C GLU A 69 -4.75 -10.42 10.42
N ALA A 70 -4.36 -11.70 10.56
CA ALA A 70 -5.03 -12.80 9.88
C ALA A 70 -6.50 -12.93 10.33
N GLN A 71 -6.80 -12.73 11.62
CA GLN A 71 -8.17 -12.72 12.11
C GLN A 71 -8.98 -11.57 11.53
N HIS A 72 -8.42 -10.36 11.53
CA HIS A 72 -9.07 -9.18 10.94
C HIS A 72 -9.33 -9.37 9.44
N ASN A 73 -8.35 -9.88 8.70
CA ASN A 73 -8.49 -10.20 7.28
C ASN A 73 -9.58 -11.27 7.05
N ARG A 74 -9.71 -12.27 7.92
CA ARG A 74 -10.81 -13.25 7.84
C ARG A 74 -12.17 -12.59 8.06
N GLU A 75 -12.31 -11.73 9.05
CA GLU A 75 -13.57 -11.04 9.34
C GLU A 75 -13.99 -10.13 8.18
N ILE A 76 -13.03 -9.43 7.56
CA ILE A 76 -13.26 -8.65 6.34
C ILE A 76 -13.79 -9.54 5.21
N ILE A 77 -13.13 -10.69 4.98
CA ILE A 77 -13.52 -11.64 3.94
C ILE A 77 -14.91 -12.22 4.23
N GLU A 78 -15.20 -12.60 5.47
CA GLU A 78 -16.52 -13.10 5.88
C GLU A 78 -17.61 -12.04 5.69
N SER A 79 -17.32 -10.78 6.02
CA SER A 79 -18.23 -9.66 5.77
C SER A 79 -18.46 -9.45 4.27
N LEU A 80 -17.40 -9.52 3.46
CA LEU A 80 -17.52 -9.48 2.00
C LEU A 80 -18.39 -10.63 1.48
N HIS A 81 -18.17 -11.85 1.94
CA HIS A 81 -18.97 -13.02 1.52
C HIS A 81 -20.43 -12.91 1.97
N THR A 82 -20.69 -12.29 3.12
CA THR A 82 -22.05 -12.06 3.61
C THR A 82 -22.80 -11.09 2.71
N ASN A 83 -22.13 -10.01 2.30
CA ASN A 83 -22.71 -8.97 1.45
C ASN A 83 -22.73 -9.38 -0.03
N TYR A 84 -21.80 -10.24 -0.43
CA TYR A 84 -21.54 -10.65 -1.81
C TYR A 84 -21.24 -12.16 -1.83
N PRO A 85 -22.25 -13.02 -1.65
CA PRO A 85 -22.05 -14.46 -1.56
C PRO A 85 -21.45 -15.07 -2.83
N GLU A 86 -21.58 -14.40 -3.98
CA GLU A 86 -20.91 -14.79 -5.22
C GLU A 86 -19.38 -14.67 -5.17
N LEU A 87 -18.85 -13.97 -4.16
CA LEU A 87 -17.42 -13.75 -3.95
C LEU A 87 -16.78 -14.76 -2.96
N ALA A 88 -17.56 -15.69 -2.40
CA ALA A 88 -17.10 -16.61 -1.36
C ALA A 88 -16.08 -17.67 -1.81
N GLU A 89 -15.18 -18.09 -0.92
CA GLU A 89 -14.24 -19.19 -1.19
C GLU A 89 -15.01 -20.49 -1.50
N GLY A 90 -14.77 -21.06 -2.69
CA GLY A 90 -15.53 -22.22 -3.19
C GLY A 90 -16.90 -21.88 -3.81
N ALA A 91 -17.36 -20.61 -3.73
CA ALA A 91 -18.29 -20.12 -4.73
C ALA A 91 -17.58 -20.21 -6.08
N ASN A 92 -18.31 -20.57 -7.13
CA ASN A 92 -17.80 -20.33 -8.47
C ASN A 92 -17.65 -18.82 -8.57
N VAL A 93 -16.41 -18.28 -8.44
CA VAL A 93 -16.06 -16.93 -8.89
C VAL A 93 -16.82 -16.79 -10.20
N PRO A 94 -17.76 -15.82 -10.32
CA PRO A 94 -18.74 -15.85 -11.40
C PRO A 94 -18.02 -16.16 -12.69
N ASN A 95 -18.28 -17.35 -13.26
CA ASN A 95 -17.49 -17.85 -14.37
C ASN A 95 -17.59 -16.81 -15.49
N GLY A 96 -16.49 -16.13 -15.78
CA GLY A 96 -16.48 -15.01 -16.69
C GLY A 96 -15.34 -14.03 -16.40
N PRO A 97 -14.98 -13.20 -17.38
CA PRO A 97 -13.76 -12.36 -17.35
C PRO A 97 -13.76 -11.28 -16.26
N LEU A 98 -14.84 -11.10 -15.49
CA LEU A 98 -14.97 -9.98 -14.54
C LEU A 98 -15.13 -10.42 -13.08
N GLY A 99 -15.26 -11.72 -12.81
CA GLY A 99 -15.43 -12.23 -11.45
C GLY A 99 -14.22 -11.91 -10.57
N HIS A 100 -13.01 -12.13 -11.09
CA HIS A 100 -11.77 -11.81 -10.37
C HIS A 100 -11.56 -10.31 -10.19
N ILE A 101 -11.87 -9.50 -11.22
CA ILE A 101 -11.81 -8.04 -11.13
C ILE A 101 -12.72 -7.52 -10.02
N LYS A 102 -13.99 -7.93 -10.01
CA LYS A 102 -14.97 -7.52 -8.99
C LYS A 102 -14.49 -7.90 -7.58
N LEU A 103 -14.02 -9.13 -7.42
CA LEU A 103 -13.52 -9.66 -6.14
C LEU A 103 -12.33 -8.85 -5.61
N LEU A 104 -11.29 -8.68 -6.44
CA LEU A 104 -10.05 -8.03 -6.01
C LEU A 104 -10.24 -6.54 -5.75
N PHE A 105 -11.09 -5.87 -6.54
CA PHE A 105 -11.48 -4.49 -6.25
C PHE A 105 -12.20 -4.39 -4.91
N ALA A 106 -13.25 -5.19 -4.69
CA ALA A 106 -14.00 -5.20 -3.43
C ALA A 106 -13.10 -5.51 -2.23
N LYS A 107 -12.16 -6.45 -2.39
CA LYS A 107 -11.17 -6.78 -1.36
C LYS A 107 -10.27 -5.60 -1.01
N SER A 108 -9.82 -4.84 -2.01
CA SER A 108 -8.93 -3.68 -1.82
C SER A 108 -9.59 -2.57 -0.99
N PHE A 109 -10.92 -2.46 -1.03
CA PHE A 109 -11.66 -1.40 -0.34
C PHE A 109 -12.71 -1.92 0.65
N ALA A 110 -12.57 -3.17 1.10
CA ALA A 110 -13.56 -3.86 1.91
C ALA A 110 -13.87 -3.16 3.24
N ASN A 111 -12.86 -2.54 3.86
CA ASN A 111 -12.99 -1.77 5.09
C ASN A 111 -13.94 -0.56 4.97
N TRP A 112 -14.26 -0.13 3.75
CA TRP A 112 -15.13 1.00 3.47
C TRP A 112 -16.40 0.60 2.72
N ASP A 113 -16.61 -0.70 2.51
CA ASP A 113 -17.74 -1.24 1.73
C ASP A 113 -17.82 -0.57 0.35
N ILE A 114 -16.69 -0.40 -0.32
CA ILE A 114 -16.63 0.19 -1.66
C ILE A 114 -16.54 -0.94 -2.68
N ILE A 115 -17.45 -0.91 -3.65
CA ILE A 115 -17.55 -1.87 -4.75
C ILE A 115 -17.70 -1.13 -6.08
N LEU A 116 -17.40 -1.83 -7.18
CA LEU A 116 -17.69 -1.35 -8.53
C LEU A 116 -19.20 -1.31 -8.77
N PRO A 117 -19.75 -0.28 -9.43
CA PRO A 117 -21.13 -0.30 -9.89
C PRO A 117 -21.37 -1.45 -10.88
N GLU A 118 -22.41 -2.25 -10.65
CA GLU A 118 -22.75 -3.41 -11.51
C GLU A 118 -22.96 -3.00 -12.98
N ASP A 119 -23.54 -1.83 -13.21
CA ASP A 119 -23.77 -1.28 -14.53
C ASP A 119 -22.46 -1.02 -15.29
N ASP A 120 -21.44 -0.49 -14.60
CA ASP A 120 -20.13 -0.23 -15.17
C ASP A 120 -19.38 -1.54 -15.40
N LEU A 121 -19.46 -2.48 -14.47
CA LEU A 121 -18.90 -3.82 -14.65
C LEU A 121 -19.51 -4.50 -15.89
N ALA A 122 -20.83 -4.49 -16.01
CA ALA A 122 -21.53 -5.10 -17.14
C ALA A 122 -21.21 -4.43 -18.48
N LYS A 123 -21.09 -3.09 -18.50
CA LYS A 123 -20.88 -2.31 -19.74
C LYS A 123 -19.41 -2.01 -20.02
N ARG A 124 -18.48 -2.43 -19.15
CA ARG A 124 -17.07 -2.03 -19.17
C ARG A 124 -16.95 -0.50 -19.12
N GLY A 125 -17.83 0.11 -18.34
CA GLY A 125 -17.91 1.54 -18.11
C GLY A 125 -16.73 2.03 -17.28
N ARG A 126 -16.22 3.20 -17.63
CA ARG A 126 -15.33 3.95 -16.74
C ARG A 126 -16.16 4.78 -15.77
N GLY A 127 -15.60 5.08 -14.61
CA GLY A 127 -16.28 5.90 -13.62
C GLY A 127 -15.38 6.38 -12.51
N LYS A 128 -16.02 6.96 -11.51
CA LYS A 128 -15.38 7.49 -10.32
C LYS A 128 -16.26 7.25 -9.10
N ILE A 129 -15.64 6.81 -8.01
CA ILE A 129 -16.29 6.62 -6.71
C ILE A 129 -15.66 7.58 -5.71
N CYS A 130 -16.48 8.45 -5.10
CA CYS A 130 -16.11 9.27 -3.96
C CYS A 130 -16.85 8.77 -2.71
N LYS A 131 -16.21 7.93 -1.88
CA LYS A 131 -16.83 7.33 -0.68
C LYS A 131 -15.81 7.19 0.45
N ALA A 132 -16.24 7.46 1.69
CA ALA A 132 -15.42 7.30 2.90
C ALA A 132 -14.04 7.98 2.85
N GLY A 133 -13.95 9.15 2.20
CA GLY A 133 -12.70 9.91 2.06
C GLY A 133 -11.82 9.49 0.89
N TRP A 134 -12.18 8.43 0.17
CA TRP A 134 -11.54 8.01 -1.07
C TRP A 134 -12.06 8.78 -2.28
N ALA A 135 -11.20 9.03 -3.25
CA ALA A 135 -11.56 9.20 -4.65
C ALA A 135 -10.92 8.07 -5.45
N ILE A 136 -11.73 7.31 -6.19
CA ILE A 136 -11.29 6.14 -6.96
C ILE A 136 -11.80 6.28 -8.38
N TRP A 137 -10.89 6.53 -9.32
CA TRP A 137 -11.19 6.53 -10.75
C TRP A 137 -10.89 5.14 -11.31
N TYR A 138 -11.71 4.66 -12.23
CA TYR A 138 -11.49 3.36 -12.85
C TYR A 138 -11.93 3.32 -14.31
N LEU A 139 -11.29 2.47 -15.10
CA LEU A 139 -11.64 2.18 -16.48
C LEU A 139 -11.31 0.73 -16.83
N PHE A 140 -12.08 0.18 -17.77
CA PHE A 140 -11.79 -1.14 -18.34
C PHE A 140 -10.99 -0.99 -19.64
N GLY A 141 -10.12 -1.96 -19.88
CA GLY A 141 -9.34 -2.05 -21.11
C GLY A 141 -9.02 -3.50 -21.45
N SER A 142 -8.24 -3.68 -22.51
CA SER A 142 -7.74 -4.98 -22.93
C SER A 142 -6.36 -4.82 -23.54
N ASP A 143 -5.47 -5.77 -23.28
CA ASP A 143 -4.17 -5.88 -23.94
C ASP A 143 -3.84 -7.34 -24.28
N ASN A 144 -2.56 -7.65 -24.53
CA ASN A 144 -2.12 -9.00 -24.89
C ASN A 144 -2.28 -10.03 -23.75
N ASN A 145 -2.46 -9.57 -22.50
CA ASN A 145 -2.60 -10.43 -21.33
C ASN A 145 -4.08 -10.69 -20.97
N GLY A 146 -5.03 -9.94 -21.55
CA GLY A 146 -6.46 -10.14 -21.32
C GLY A 146 -7.24 -8.85 -21.12
N GLU A 147 -8.49 -8.98 -20.69
CA GLU A 147 -9.28 -7.86 -20.18
C GLU A 147 -8.75 -7.42 -18.81
N TYR A 148 -8.78 -6.12 -18.54
CA TYR A 148 -8.36 -5.58 -17.25
C TYR A 148 -9.21 -4.40 -16.79
N LEU A 149 -9.11 -4.10 -15.50
CA LEU A 149 -9.54 -2.86 -14.86
C LEU A 149 -8.31 -2.11 -14.35
N ASP A 150 -8.10 -0.90 -14.83
CA ASP A 150 -7.21 0.06 -14.19
C ASP A 150 -8.01 0.88 -13.20
N TYR A 151 -7.48 1.07 -11.99
CA TYR A 151 -7.98 2.08 -11.07
C TYR A 151 -6.84 2.92 -10.49
N TYR A 152 -7.12 4.20 -10.31
CA TYR A 152 -6.33 5.11 -9.49
C TYR A 152 -7.14 5.45 -8.26
N SER A 153 -6.58 5.26 -7.07
CA SER A 153 -7.23 5.62 -5.81
C SER A 153 -6.37 6.62 -5.06
N ALA A 154 -7.03 7.59 -4.41
CA ALA A 154 -6.38 8.57 -3.57
C ALA A 154 -7.13 8.72 -2.25
N HIS A 155 -6.39 8.74 -1.15
CA HIS A 155 -6.94 8.94 0.18
C HIS A 155 -5.95 9.67 1.09
N ARG A 156 -6.46 10.61 1.89
CA ARG A 156 -5.60 11.56 2.63
C ARG A 156 -4.65 10.93 3.65
N MET A 157 -4.95 9.71 4.12
CA MET A 157 -4.19 9.03 5.19
C MET A 157 -3.33 7.86 4.71
N THR A 158 -3.64 7.31 3.54
CA THR A 158 -3.05 6.06 3.04
C THR A 158 -2.36 6.26 1.70
N GLY A 159 -2.25 7.52 1.25
CA GLY A 159 -1.64 7.86 -0.01
C GLY A 159 -2.50 7.52 -1.22
N ASP A 160 -1.80 7.42 -2.34
CA ASP A 160 -2.36 7.17 -3.65
C ASP A 160 -1.89 5.80 -4.13
N SER A 161 -2.68 5.14 -4.97
CA SER A 161 -2.34 3.86 -5.57
C SER A 161 -2.89 3.76 -6.98
N HIS A 162 -2.11 3.19 -7.90
CA HIS A 162 -2.53 2.89 -9.26
C HIS A 162 -2.36 1.40 -9.49
N VAL A 163 -3.46 0.70 -9.78
CA VAL A 163 -3.45 -0.76 -9.89
C VAL A 163 -4.22 -1.19 -11.11
N ARG A 164 -3.68 -2.18 -11.80
CA ARG A 164 -4.35 -2.96 -12.83
C ARG A 164 -4.75 -4.31 -12.27
N ILE A 165 -5.99 -4.72 -12.49
CA ILE A 165 -6.50 -6.06 -12.19
C ILE A 165 -6.91 -6.73 -13.49
N TYR A 166 -6.31 -7.88 -13.81
CA TYR A 166 -6.65 -8.68 -14.98
C TYR A 166 -7.81 -9.65 -14.69
N ASP A 167 -8.47 -10.11 -15.75
CA ASP A 167 -9.59 -11.05 -15.70
C ASP A 167 -9.25 -12.42 -15.07
N ASP A 168 -8.00 -12.83 -15.16
CA ASP A 168 -7.44 -14.03 -14.54
C ASP A 168 -7.09 -13.86 -13.05
N GLY A 169 -7.23 -12.64 -12.52
CA GLY A 169 -6.93 -12.28 -11.14
C GLY A 169 -5.48 -11.88 -10.87
N GLN A 170 -4.63 -11.78 -11.89
CA GLN A 170 -3.33 -11.12 -11.74
C GLN A 170 -3.51 -9.64 -11.45
N THR A 171 -2.58 -9.07 -10.68
CA THR A 171 -2.56 -7.65 -10.35
C THR A 171 -1.19 -7.05 -10.65
N GLU A 172 -1.19 -5.81 -11.09
CA GLU A 172 0.01 -5.05 -11.41
C GLU A 172 -0.08 -3.66 -10.77
N HIS A 173 0.96 -3.28 -10.04
CA HIS A 173 1.09 -1.93 -9.49
C HIS A 173 1.70 -1.03 -10.56
N LEU A 174 0.98 0.03 -10.90
CA LEU A 174 1.38 1.03 -11.87
C LEU A 174 1.91 2.28 -11.17
N GLU A 175 2.50 3.18 -11.95
CA GLU A 175 3.05 4.43 -11.45
C GLU A 175 1.96 5.29 -10.78
N SER A 176 2.26 5.78 -9.57
CA SER A 176 1.36 6.60 -8.76
C SER A 176 2.12 7.78 -8.16
N ILE A 177 1.41 8.86 -7.83
CA ILE A 177 2.03 10.08 -7.31
C ILE A 177 2.80 9.75 -6.04
N LEU A 178 4.08 10.11 -6.02
CA LEU A 178 4.98 9.84 -4.91
C LEU A 178 4.56 10.66 -3.70
N GLU A 179 4.33 9.96 -2.58
CA GLU A 179 3.96 10.59 -1.31
C GLU A 179 5.19 11.04 -0.50
N PHE A 180 6.27 10.25 -0.54
CA PHE A 180 7.46 10.49 0.28
C PHE A 180 8.61 11.01 -0.56
N CYS A 181 9.19 12.12 -0.13
CA CYS A 181 10.43 12.68 -0.69
C CYS A 181 11.62 12.12 0.09
N LEU A 182 12.67 11.74 -0.62
CA LEU A 182 13.97 11.57 0.02
C LEU A 182 14.49 12.96 0.45
N CYS A 183 15.12 13.02 1.61
CA CYS A 183 15.70 14.25 2.15
C CYS A 183 17.20 14.09 2.34
N SER A 184 17.95 15.18 2.21
CA SER A 184 19.39 15.22 2.53
C SER A 184 19.70 16.34 3.54
N ASP A 185 20.76 16.16 4.32
CA ASP A 185 21.30 17.22 5.18
C ASP A 185 22.10 18.26 4.37
N ASP A 186 22.53 17.94 3.14
CA ASP A 186 23.11 18.92 2.22
C ASP A 186 21.97 19.70 1.52
N PRO A 187 21.86 21.02 1.74
CA PRO A 187 20.79 21.83 1.14
C PRO A 187 20.73 21.77 -0.39
N LYS A 188 21.86 21.54 -1.07
CA LYS A 188 21.88 21.43 -2.53
C LYS A 188 21.32 20.11 -3.00
N GLU A 189 21.71 19.03 -2.34
CA GLU A 189 21.19 17.69 -2.64
C GLU A 189 19.70 17.59 -2.29
N ASP A 190 19.29 18.14 -1.15
CA ASP A 190 17.87 18.19 -0.74
C ASP A 190 17.00 18.94 -1.75
N ALA A 191 17.50 20.07 -2.27
CA ALA A 191 16.82 20.81 -3.33
C ALA A 191 16.71 20.00 -4.63
N LEU A 192 17.75 19.26 -5.01
CA LEU A 192 17.73 18.39 -6.19
C LEU A 192 16.73 17.23 -6.02
N LEU A 193 16.72 16.57 -4.86
CA LEU A 193 15.78 15.48 -4.58
C LEU A 193 14.31 15.94 -4.62
N LYS A 194 14.04 17.14 -4.10
CA LYS A 194 12.70 17.77 -4.18
C LYS A 194 12.31 18.09 -5.61
N GLU A 195 13.23 18.64 -6.40
CA GLU A 195 12.99 18.95 -7.81
C GLU A 195 12.75 17.67 -8.64
N GLU A 196 13.56 16.63 -8.43
CA GLU A 196 13.39 15.32 -9.08
C GLU A 196 12.03 14.70 -8.73
N GLN A 197 11.65 14.70 -7.46
CA GLN A 197 10.33 14.23 -7.05
C GLN A 197 9.22 15.06 -7.70
N HIS A 198 9.36 16.39 -7.73
CA HIS A 198 8.35 17.27 -8.31
C HIS A 198 8.16 16.98 -9.80
N MET A 199 9.24 16.91 -10.56
CA MET A 199 9.21 16.58 -11.98
C MET A 199 8.59 15.20 -12.23
N GLU A 200 8.92 14.21 -11.41
CA GLU A 200 8.36 12.87 -11.54
C GLU A 200 6.85 12.87 -11.23
N ASN A 201 6.42 13.59 -10.19
CA ASN A 201 5.00 13.74 -9.89
C ASN A 201 4.23 14.46 -11.01
N GLN A 202 4.82 15.47 -11.67
CA GLN A 202 4.21 16.10 -12.85
C GLN A 202 4.04 15.09 -13.99
N ARG A 203 5.08 14.33 -14.31
CA ARG A 203 5.03 13.29 -15.36
C ARG A 203 3.93 12.27 -15.08
N ILE A 204 3.80 11.83 -13.82
CA ILE A 204 2.76 10.87 -13.41
C ILE A 204 1.37 11.52 -13.51
N VAL A 205 1.20 12.79 -13.13
CA VAL A 205 -0.07 13.50 -13.32
C VAL A 205 -0.48 13.53 -14.79
N GLU A 206 0.44 13.88 -15.69
CA GLU A 206 0.17 13.88 -17.13
C GLU A 206 -0.23 12.49 -17.64
N LEU A 207 0.44 11.44 -17.15
CA LEU A 207 0.09 10.04 -17.46
C LEU A 207 -1.32 9.70 -17.00
N LEU A 208 -1.67 10.07 -15.76
CA LEU A 208 -2.99 9.82 -15.19
C LEU A 208 -4.08 10.60 -15.95
N GLU A 209 -3.84 11.86 -16.28
CA GLU A 209 -4.76 12.68 -17.07
C GLU A 209 -4.96 12.12 -18.48
N ALA A 210 -3.89 11.66 -19.13
CA ALA A 210 -3.96 11.01 -20.45
C ALA A 210 -4.80 9.71 -20.40
N LYS A 211 -4.77 8.97 -19.29
CA LYS A 211 -5.65 7.81 -19.05
C LYS A 211 -7.10 8.19 -18.71
N GLY A 212 -7.35 9.44 -18.30
CA GLY A 212 -8.66 9.91 -17.85
C GLY A 212 -8.87 9.83 -16.33
N PHE A 213 -7.80 9.78 -15.53
CA PHE A 213 -7.81 9.83 -14.07
C PHE A 213 -7.48 11.25 -13.53
N GLY A 214 -7.91 12.28 -14.27
CA GLY A 214 -7.76 13.67 -13.87
C GLY A 214 -8.69 14.04 -12.70
N ILE A 215 -8.27 15.01 -11.90
CA ILE A 215 -9.14 15.62 -10.87
C ILE A 215 -10.23 16.45 -11.55
N GLU A 216 -11.47 16.31 -11.07
CA GLU A 216 -12.63 17.04 -11.60
C GLU A 216 -13.20 18.05 -10.59
N GLY A 217 -12.75 18.02 -9.32
CA GLY A 217 -13.05 19.01 -8.27
C GLY A 217 -14.14 18.60 -7.29
N ASP A 218 -14.80 17.47 -7.49
CA ASP A 218 -15.80 16.86 -6.59
C ASP A 218 -15.18 15.79 -5.66
N GLU A 219 -13.87 15.59 -5.72
CA GLU A 219 -13.15 14.68 -4.84
C GLU A 219 -13.15 15.19 -3.40
N PRO A 220 -12.93 14.32 -2.38
CA PRO A 220 -12.79 14.77 -1.00
C PRO A 220 -11.71 15.84 -0.86
N GLY A 221 -11.97 16.90 -0.09
CA GLY A 221 -11.03 18.02 0.03
C GLY A 221 -9.60 17.63 0.45
N GLY A 222 -9.46 16.58 1.28
CA GLY A 222 -8.13 16.05 1.64
C GLY A 222 -7.35 15.46 0.46
N VAL A 223 -8.05 14.85 -0.51
CA VAL A 223 -7.44 14.36 -1.76
C VAL A 223 -7.00 15.55 -2.62
N GLN A 224 -7.85 16.55 -2.77
CA GLN A 224 -7.52 17.76 -3.55
C GLN A 224 -6.30 18.50 -2.96
N ILE A 225 -6.26 18.66 -1.63
CA ILE A 225 -5.15 19.30 -0.93
C ILE A 225 -3.86 18.49 -1.08
N ASN A 226 -3.88 17.17 -0.85
CA ASN A 226 -2.69 16.34 -0.99
C ASN A 226 -2.16 16.36 -2.43
N ARG A 227 -3.04 16.27 -3.43
CA ARG A 227 -2.63 16.39 -4.84
C ARG A 227 -2.01 17.76 -5.10
N TYR A 228 -2.66 18.84 -4.68
CA TYR A 228 -2.12 20.20 -4.82
C TYR A 228 -0.71 20.34 -4.23
N LEU A 229 -0.50 19.85 -3.00
CA LEU A 229 0.80 19.94 -2.32
C LEU A 229 1.90 19.13 -3.01
N ARG A 230 1.55 18.02 -3.67
CA ARG A 230 2.50 17.11 -4.32
C ARG A 230 2.83 17.49 -5.75
N THR A 231 1.98 18.30 -6.39
CA THR A 231 2.04 18.58 -7.84
C THR A 231 2.09 20.07 -8.15
N ARG A 232 2.33 20.96 -7.18
CA ARG A 232 2.64 22.36 -7.44
C ARG A 232 4.02 22.72 -6.90
N GLU A 233 4.71 23.60 -7.63
CA GLU A 233 5.93 24.23 -7.11
C GLU A 233 5.58 24.97 -5.81
N VAL A 234 6.38 24.74 -4.79
CA VAL A 234 6.34 25.58 -3.58
C VAL A 234 7.11 26.84 -3.94
N GLU A 235 6.37 27.92 -4.25
CA GLU A 235 6.93 29.28 -4.47
C GLU A 235 7.80 29.76 -3.30
#